data_AF-A0AAV0JH16-F1
#
_entry.id   AF-A0AAV0JH16-F1
#
_cell.length_a   1.000
_cell.length_b   1.000
_cell.length_c   1.000
_cell.angle_alpha   90.00
_cell.angle_beta   90.00
_cell.angle_gamma   90.00
#
_symmetry.space_group_name_H-M   'P 1'
#
loop_
_entity.id
_entity.type
_entity.pdbx_description
1 polymer ?
#
loop_
_entity_poly.entity_id
_entity_poly.type
_entity_poly.pdbx_seq_one_letter_code
_entity_poly.pdbx_strand_id
1 'polypeptide(L)'
;MHSSRLSSSISTNQLGTILTTTDLNGTTTVEPGALTQLISATGDPKERIKKLFQKLELSASPYDTAWVAMVPSPAAAASRAPSFPGCLSWILKNQHSDGSWGLQPVHSRDPTLMKDTLSSTLACILALKRWGIGDD
;
A
#
# COMPACT_ATOMS: atom_id res chain seq x y z
N MET A 1 -44.93 -22.05 36.39
CA MET A 1 -43.80 -22.44 35.51
C MET A 1 -43.35 -21.17 34.80
N HIS A 2 -42.27 -20.54 35.28
CA HIS A 2 -41.79 -19.26 34.76
C HIS A 2 -41.03 -19.50 33.45
N SER A 3 -41.52 -18.91 32.36
CA SER A 3 -40.82 -18.91 31.07
C SER A 3 -39.81 -17.76 31.08
N SER A 4 -38.54 -18.08 31.32
CA SER A 4 -37.45 -17.10 31.31
C SER A 4 -37.09 -16.73 29.86
N ARG A 5 -37.24 -15.45 29.49
CA ARG A 5 -36.87 -14.96 28.15
C ARG A 5 -35.35 -14.72 28.07
N LEU A 6 -34.68 -15.33 27.10
CA LEU A 6 -33.29 -15.06 26.72
C LEU A 6 -33.23 -13.75 25.91
N SER A 7 -32.21 -12.92 26.14
CA SER A 7 -31.97 -11.69 25.38
C SER A 7 -30.82 -11.88 24.41
N SER A 8 -31.12 -11.94 23.11
CA SER A 8 -30.14 -12.01 22.04
C SER A 8 -29.78 -10.61 21.54
N SER A 9 -28.49 -10.28 21.49
CA SER A 9 -28.00 -8.99 20.98
C SER A 9 -27.06 -9.20 19.81
N ILE A 10 -27.18 -8.34 18.79
CA ILE A 10 -26.31 -8.35 17.61
C ILE A 10 -25.29 -7.23 17.80
N SER A 11 -23.99 -7.57 17.82
CA SER A 11 -22.92 -6.57 17.88
C SER A 11 -22.06 -6.67 16.62
N THR A 12 -21.87 -5.54 15.95
CA THR A 12 -21.07 -5.43 14.73
C THR A 12 -19.77 -4.70 15.04
N ASN A 13 -18.63 -5.31 14.74
CA ASN A 13 -17.32 -4.65 14.80
C ASN A 13 -16.61 -4.70 13.44
N GLN A 14 -15.42 -4.11 13.35
CA GLN A 14 -14.61 -4.02 12.12
C GLN A 14 -14.20 -5.40 11.52
N LEU A 15 -14.51 -6.52 12.19
CA LEU A 15 -14.24 -7.89 11.74
C LEU A 15 -15.51 -8.67 11.35
N GLY A 16 -16.70 -8.04 11.41
CA GLY A 16 -17.98 -8.65 11.01
C GLY A 16 -19.04 -8.67 12.14
N THR A 17 -20.16 -9.34 11.87
CA THR A 17 -21.29 -9.45 12.81
C THR A 17 -21.06 -10.64 13.75
N ILE A 18 -21.04 -10.42 15.06
CA ILE A 18 -20.96 -11.49 16.05
C ILE A 18 -22.30 -11.55 16.79
N LEU A 19 -22.96 -12.71 16.73
CA LEU A 19 -24.14 -13.00 17.56
C LEU A 19 -23.65 -13.40 18.95
N THR A 20 -24.00 -12.61 19.96
CA THR A 20 -23.73 -12.94 21.37
C THR A 20 -25.05 -13.10 22.11
N THR A 21 -25.19 -14.22 22.82
CA THR A 21 -26.27 -14.41 23.78
C THR A 21 -25.72 -14.18 25.18
N THR A 22 -26.38 -13.33 25.95
CA THR A 22 -26.03 -13.09 27.36
C THR A 22 -27.08 -13.74 28.24
N ASP A 23 -26.64 -14.58 29.16
CA ASP A 23 -27.52 -15.12 30.20
C ASP A 23 -27.82 -14.05 31.27
N LEU A 24 -28.79 -14.33 32.15
CA LEU A 24 -29.17 -13.42 33.23
C LEU A 24 -28.08 -13.20 34.30
N ASN A 25 -27.00 -14.00 34.28
CA ASN A 25 -25.86 -13.87 35.18
C ASN A 25 -24.73 -13.01 34.59
N GLY A 26 -24.92 -12.44 33.39
CA GLY A 26 -23.91 -11.63 32.71
C GLY A 26 -22.84 -12.45 31.99
N THR A 27 -23.01 -13.77 31.90
CA THR A 27 -22.11 -14.65 31.15
C THR A 27 -22.37 -14.46 29.66
N THR A 28 -21.37 -13.93 28.95
CA THR A 28 -21.45 -13.80 27.49
C THR A 28 -20.93 -15.08 26.85
N THR A 29 -21.83 -15.86 26.24
CA THR A 29 -21.43 -17.06 25.49
C THR A 29 -21.36 -16.73 24.00
N VAL A 30 -20.17 -16.90 23.43
CA VAL A 30 -19.96 -16.84 21.98
C VAL A 30 -20.50 -18.14 21.39
N GLU A 31 -21.41 -18.07 20.42
CA GLU A 31 -21.95 -19.26 19.75
C GLU A 31 -20.80 -20.12 19.19
N PRO A 32 -20.74 -21.43 19.49
CA PRO A 32 -19.62 -22.30 19.10
C PRO A 32 -19.31 -22.26 17.60
N GLY A 33 -20.31 -21.97 16.75
CA GLY A 33 -20.15 -21.84 15.30
C GLY A 33 -19.47 -20.55 14.83
N ALA A 34 -19.46 -19.48 15.63
CA ALA A 34 -18.92 -18.18 15.20
C ALA A 34 -17.39 -18.23 15.05
N LEU A 35 -16.69 -18.88 15.98
CA LEU A 35 -15.23 -19.04 15.89
C LEU A 35 -14.85 -20.01 14.77
N THR A 36 -15.62 -21.08 14.56
CA THR A 36 -15.40 -22.02 13.45
C THR A 36 -15.62 -21.35 12.10
N GLN A 37 -16.62 -20.48 11.97
CA GLN A 37 -16.82 -19.67 10.76
C GLN A 37 -15.72 -18.62 10.56
N LEU A 38 -15.19 -18.01 11.62
CA LEU A 38 -14.08 -17.06 11.52
C LEU A 38 -12.78 -17.75 11.06
N ILE A 39 -12.48 -18.93 11.62
CA ILE A 39 -11.30 -19.73 11.28
C ILE A 39 -11.41 -20.30 9.87
N SER A 40 -12.61 -20.71 9.44
CA SER A 40 -12.84 -21.18 8.06
C SER A 40 -12.90 -20.03 7.04
N ALA A 41 -13.30 -18.82 7.46
CA ALA A 41 -13.21 -17.61 6.64
C ALA A 41 -11.75 -17.18 6.41
N THR A 42 -10.85 -17.45 7.36
CA THR A 42 -9.40 -17.33 7.15
C THR A 42 -8.87 -18.61 6.49
N GLY A 43 -8.98 -18.71 5.16
CA GLY A 43 -8.46 -19.86 4.41
C GLY A 43 -6.98 -20.17 4.70
N ASP A 44 -6.51 -21.35 4.24
CA ASP A 44 -5.16 -21.87 4.53
C ASP A 44 -4.08 -20.78 4.40
N PRO A 45 -3.36 -20.45 5.51
CA PRO A 45 -2.28 -19.48 5.48
C PRO A 45 -1.26 -19.72 4.36
N LYS A 46 -0.96 -20.98 4.02
CA LYS A 46 -0.02 -21.32 2.96
C LYS A 46 -0.53 -20.89 1.58
N GLU A 47 -1.80 -21.12 1.29
CA GLU A 47 -2.43 -20.69 0.04
C GLU A 47 -2.58 -19.17 -0.03
N ARG A 48 -2.81 -18.50 1.09
CA ARG A 48 -2.82 -17.02 1.15
C ARG A 48 -1.46 -16.44 0.83
N ILE A 49 -0.40 -16.95 1.44
CA ILE A 49 0.99 -16.53 1.16
C ILE A 49 1.31 -16.76 -0.31
N LYS A 50 0.96 -17.93 -0.86
CA LYS A 50 1.17 -18.25 -2.28
C LYS A 50 0.45 -17.27 -3.21
N LYS A 51 -0.80 -16.89 -2.89
CA LYS A 51 -1.56 -15.87 -3.65
C LYS A 51 -0.93 -14.49 -3.54
N LEU A 52 -0.39 -14.11 -2.38
CA LEU A 52 0.32 -12.84 -2.22
C LEU A 52 1.58 -12.79 -3.08
N PHE A 53 2.36 -13.87 -3.15
CA PHE A 53 3.53 -13.94 -4.04
C PHE A 53 3.16 -13.88 -5.52
N GLN A 54 2.03 -14.47 -5.91
CA GLN A 54 1.54 -14.38 -7.29
C GLN A 54 1.03 -12.97 -7.66
N LYS A 55 0.63 -12.17 -6.66
CA LYS A 55 0.12 -10.80 -6.83
C LYS A 55 1.07 -9.75 -6.25
N LEU A 56 2.36 -10.04 -6.21
CA LEU A 56 3.36 -9.11 -5.69
C LEU A 56 3.47 -7.91 -6.64
N GLU A 57 2.78 -6.83 -6.28
CA GLU A 57 2.97 -5.52 -6.89
C GLU A 57 4.08 -4.79 -6.13
N LEU A 58 5.28 -4.80 -6.70
CA LEU A 58 6.38 -4.00 -6.18
C LEU A 58 6.14 -2.54 -6.55
N SER A 59 6.19 -1.66 -5.56
CA SER A 59 6.19 -0.22 -5.83
C SER A 59 7.46 0.17 -6.56
N ALA A 60 7.34 0.99 -7.59
CA ALA A 60 8.49 1.60 -8.21
C ALA A 60 9.20 2.53 -7.22
N SER A 61 10.53 2.47 -7.21
CA SER A 61 11.39 3.40 -6.47
C SER A 61 11.61 4.65 -7.32
N PRO A 62 11.15 5.84 -6.88
CA PRO A 62 11.37 7.07 -7.66
C PRO A 62 12.85 7.38 -7.85
N TYR A 63 13.68 7.14 -6.83
CA TYR A 63 15.12 7.30 -6.89
C TYR A 63 15.75 6.46 -8.02
N ASP A 64 15.51 5.15 -8.01
CA ASP A 64 16.09 4.24 -9.01
C ASP A 64 15.54 4.54 -10.42
N THR A 65 14.25 4.85 -10.51
CA THR A 65 13.58 5.22 -11.77
C THR A 65 14.18 6.49 -12.37
N ALA A 66 14.51 7.49 -11.54
CA ALA A 66 15.16 8.72 -11.97
C ALA A 66 16.58 8.48 -12.49
N TRP A 67 17.35 7.60 -11.84
CA TRP A 67 18.67 7.21 -12.34
C TRP A 67 18.60 6.54 -13.72
N VAL A 68 17.65 5.63 -13.92
CA VAL A 68 17.44 4.99 -15.23
C VAL A 68 16.97 6.02 -16.27
N ALA A 69 16.10 6.96 -15.89
CA ALA A 69 15.61 8.01 -16.79
C ALA A 69 16.73 8.93 -17.31
N MET A 70 17.84 9.06 -16.60
CA MET A 70 18.97 9.90 -17.03
C MET A 70 19.86 9.25 -18.10
N VAL A 71 19.73 7.94 -18.36
CA VAL A 71 20.61 7.22 -19.30
C VAL A 71 20.38 7.71 -20.74
N PRO A 72 21.41 8.24 -21.43
CA PRO A 72 21.27 8.68 -22.81
C PRO A 72 21.30 7.51 -23.81
N SER A 73 20.55 7.64 -24.90
CA SER A 73 20.52 6.64 -25.97
C SER A 73 21.85 6.59 -26.75
N PRO A 74 22.50 5.41 -26.87
CA PRO A 74 23.74 5.27 -27.63
C PRO A 74 23.56 5.51 -29.13
N ALA A 75 22.37 5.18 -29.66
CA ALA A 75 22.04 5.32 -31.08
C ALA A 75 21.77 6.79 -31.47
N ALA A 76 21.67 7.67 -30.49
CA ALA A 76 21.18 9.03 -30.64
C ALA A 76 22.30 10.05 -30.39
N ALA A 77 23.54 9.77 -30.80
CA ALA A 77 24.65 10.71 -30.64
C ALA A 77 24.37 12.13 -31.21
N ALA A 78 23.45 12.22 -32.18
CA ALA A 78 22.96 13.48 -32.75
C ALA A 78 21.64 14.01 -32.13
N SER A 79 20.82 13.16 -31.50
CA SER A 79 19.55 13.58 -30.86
C SER A 79 19.60 13.28 -29.36
N ARG A 80 19.57 14.33 -28.54
CA ARG A 80 19.67 14.21 -27.09
C ARG A 80 18.37 13.60 -26.52
N ALA A 81 18.28 12.26 -26.54
CA ALA A 81 17.09 11.49 -26.15
C ALA A 81 17.40 10.43 -25.07
N PRO A 82 16.46 10.14 -24.16
CA PRO A 82 16.61 9.11 -23.13
C PRO A 82 16.52 7.70 -23.73
N SER A 83 17.31 6.77 -23.19
CA SER A 83 17.19 5.33 -23.51
C SER A 83 15.88 4.73 -23.03
N PHE A 84 15.31 5.28 -21.95
CA PHE A 84 14.13 4.76 -21.28
C PHE A 84 13.07 5.87 -21.07
N PRO A 85 12.36 6.28 -22.13
CA PRO A 85 11.36 7.35 -22.05
C PRO A 85 10.18 7.01 -21.12
N GLY A 86 9.92 5.72 -20.88
CA GLY A 86 8.91 5.25 -19.92
C GLY A 86 9.22 5.68 -18.48
N CYS A 87 10.49 5.67 -18.07
CA CYS A 87 10.90 6.11 -16.73
C CYS A 87 10.63 7.61 -16.55
N LEU A 88 10.93 8.41 -17.56
CA LEU A 88 10.67 9.86 -17.53
C LEU A 88 9.17 10.16 -17.47
N SER A 89 8.37 9.42 -18.25
CA SER A 89 6.91 9.52 -18.24
C SER A 89 6.32 9.10 -16.89
N TRP A 90 6.92 8.12 -16.22
CA TRP A 90 6.52 7.70 -14.88
C TRP A 90 6.80 8.81 -13.86
N ILE A 91 7.99 9.41 -13.89
CA ILE A 91 8.36 10.50 -12.96
C ILE A 91 7.34 11.64 -13.04
N LEU A 92 7.00 12.11 -14.24
CA LEU A 92 6.01 13.19 -14.45
C LEU A 92 4.63 12.87 -13.88
N LYS A 93 4.20 11.61 -13.93
CA LYS A 93 2.86 11.19 -13.48
C LYS A 93 2.76 10.90 -11.97
N ASN A 94 3.90 10.77 -11.29
CA ASN A 94 3.97 10.30 -9.90
C ASN A 94 4.54 11.35 -8.94
N GLN A 95 4.54 12.64 -9.34
CA GLN A 95 4.81 13.72 -8.39
C GLN A 95 3.68 13.84 -7.37
N HIS A 96 4.02 13.95 -6.10
CA HIS A 96 3.04 14.25 -5.06
C HIS A 96 2.53 15.69 -5.15
N SER A 97 1.41 15.98 -4.52
CA SER A 97 0.82 17.33 -4.47
C SER A 97 1.71 18.37 -3.78
N ASP A 98 2.65 17.95 -2.92
CA ASP A 98 3.64 18.81 -2.27
C ASP A 98 4.90 19.02 -3.13
N GLY A 99 4.94 18.43 -4.32
CA GLY A 99 6.05 18.47 -5.26
C GLY A 99 7.12 17.41 -5.03
N SER A 100 6.99 16.55 -4.01
CA SER A 100 7.98 15.52 -3.67
C SER A 100 7.81 14.24 -4.50
N TRP A 101 8.86 13.42 -4.48
CA TRP A 101 8.82 12.01 -4.83
C TRP A 101 9.43 11.19 -3.69
N GLY A 102 8.81 10.06 -3.35
CA GLY A 102 9.30 9.18 -2.28
C GLY A 102 8.15 8.49 -1.56
N LEU A 103 8.45 7.78 -0.48
CA LEU A 103 7.41 7.24 0.39
C LEU A 103 6.75 8.38 1.19
N GLN A 104 5.42 8.53 1.07
CA GLN A 104 4.72 9.46 1.94
C GLN A 104 4.88 9.02 3.40
N PRO A 105 5.34 9.89 4.31
CA PRO A 105 5.44 9.58 5.73
C PRO A 105 4.04 9.63 6.32
N VAL A 106 3.19 8.65 6.01
CA VAL A 106 1.78 8.69 6.41
C VAL A 106 1.65 8.69 7.93
N HIS A 107 2.55 8.00 8.67
CA HIS A 107 2.49 7.94 10.14
C HIS A 107 3.85 7.86 10.86
N SER A 108 4.97 8.00 10.15
CA SER A 108 6.30 7.64 10.68
C SER A 108 7.23 8.84 10.66
N ARG A 109 7.57 9.38 11.84
CA ARG A 109 8.66 10.35 12.03
C ARG A 109 10.04 9.68 11.94
N ASP A 110 10.18 8.75 11.01
CA ASP A 110 11.43 8.03 10.78
C ASP A 110 12.36 8.92 9.93
N PRO A 111 13.52 9.34 10.45
CA PRO A 111 14.47 10.15 9.70
C PRO A 111 14.94 9.49 8.38
N THR A 112 14.88 8.17 8.28
CA THR A 112 15.29 7.43 7.06
C THR A 112 14.32 7.66 5.91
N LEU A 113 13.01 7.75 6.17
CA LEU A 113 11.99 8.05 5.16
C LEU A 113 12.12 9.49 4.63
N MET A 114 12.55 10.42 5.49
CA MET A 114 12.86 11.78 5.06
C MET A 114 14.07 11.82 4.13
N LYS A 115 15.13 11.05 4.44
CA LYS A 115 16.28 10.93 3.55
C LYS A 115 15.90 10.34 2.20
N ASP A 116 15.08 9.29 2.20
CA ASP A 116 14.57 8.67 0.97
C ASP A 116 13.78 9.67 0.10
N THR A 117 12.84 10.40 0.72
CA THR A 117 12.05 11.42 0.02
C THR A 117 12.93 12.52 -0.56
N LEU A 118 13.91 13.01 0.20
CA LEU A 118 14.85 14.03 -0.29
C LEU A 118 15.71 13.51 -1.45
N SER A 119 16.27 12.30 -1.34
CA SER A 119 17.07 11.72 -2.41
C SER A 119 16.25 11.42 -3.67
N SER A 120 15.04 10.88 -3.49
CA SER A 120 14.11 10.58 -4.57
C SER A 120 13.68 11.84 -5.29
N THR A 121 13.29 12.89 -4.54
CA THR A 121 12.89 14.19 -5.09
C THR A 121 14.02 14.83 -5.88
N LEU A 122 15.22 14.89 -5.30
CA LEU A 122 16.38 15.46 -5.98
C LEU A 122 16.73 14.70 -7.26
N ALA A 123 16.74 13.37 -7.23
CA ALA A 123 17.02 12.56 -8.41
C ALA A 123 15.98 12.80 -9.52
N CYS A 124 14.69 12.87 -9.17
CA CYS A 124 13.61 13.14 -10.13
C CYS A 124 13.77 14.52 -10.78
N ILE A 125 14.06 15.57 -10.01
CA ILE A 125 14.31 16.93 -10.53
C ILE A 125 15.52 16.93 -11.47
N LEU A 126 16.62 16.26 -11.09
CA LEU A 126 17.80 16.14 -11.95
C LEU A 126 17.49 15.42 -13.27
N ALA A 127 16.67 14.37 -13.23
CA ALA A 127 16.24 13.64 -14.42
C ALA A 127 15.40 14.52 -15.36
N LEU A 128 14.42 15.25 -14.82
CA LEU A 128 13.58 16.17 -15.58
C LEU A 128 14.43 17.30 -16.22
N LYS A 129 15.27 17.95 -15.41
CA LYS A 129 16.17 19.02 -15.85
C LYS A 129 17.16 18.57 -16.92
N ARG A 130 17.66 17.33 -16.84
CA ARG A 130 18.61 16.77 -17.83
C ARG A 130 18.05 16.79 -19.25
N TRP A 131 16.74 16.58 -19.37
CA TRP A 131 16.02 16.49 -20.64
C TRP A 131 15.23 17.76 -20.99
N GLY A 132 15.22 18.78 -20.11
CA GLY A 132 14.51 20.05 -20.34
C GLY A 132 12.99 19.88 -20.39
N ILE A 133 12.45 19.01 -19.53
CA ILE A 133 11.02 18.68 -19.46
C ILE A 133 10.53 18.99 -18.05
N GLY A 134 9.33 19.56 -17.92
CA GLY A 134 8.70 19.86 -16.63
C GLY A 134 8.96 21.27 -16.06
N ASP A 135 9.19 22.27 -16.92
CA ASP A 135 9.27 23.70 -16.56
C ASP A 135 7.86 24.37 -16.49
N ASP A 136 6.92 23.77 -15.77
CA ASP A 136 5.60 24.39 -15.49
C ASP A 136 5.59 25.13 -14.13
#